data_AF-A0A7C3G5X7-F1
#
_entry.id   AF-A0A7C3G5X7-F1
#
_cell.length_a   1.000
_cell.length_b   1.000
_cell.length_c   1.000
_cell.angle_alpha   90.00
_cell.angle_beta   90.00
_cell.angle_gamma   90.00
#
_symmetry.space_group_name_H-M   'P 1'
#
loop_
_entity.id
_entity.type
_entity.pdbx_description
1 polymer ?
#
loop_
_entity_poly.entity_id
_entity_poly.type
_entity_poly.pdbx_seq_one_letter_code
_entity_poly.pdbx_strand_id
1 'polypeptide(L)' 'MNDERSEELRDLVTAATNLNFPVKLRTDAVESIGRIGTHDALLALLDMAGNDQLSKKERELIIKLASNLIKAGF' A
#
# COMPACT_ATOMS: atom_id res chain seq x y z
N MET A 1 8.28 6.70 -19.88
CA MET A 1 7.98 5.37 -19.31
C MET A 1 6.89 5.59 -18.25
N ASN A 2 5.80 4.81 -18.26
CA ASN A 2 5.03 4.41 -17.06
C ASN A 2 3.63 5.00 -16.75
N ASP A 3 2.73 5.26 -17.70
CA ASP A 3 1.32 5.47 -17.30
C ASP A 3 0.73 4.20 -16.66
N GLU A 4 1.02 3.02 -17.23
CA GLU A 4 0.48 1.74 -16.75
C GLU A 4 0.89 1.38 -15.31
N ARG A 5 2.15 1.64 -14.91
CA ARG A 5 2.60 1.34 -13.53
C ARG A 5 2.03 2.32 -12.51
N SER A 6 1.76 3.56 -12.93
CA SER A 6 1.08 4.54 -12.10
C SER A 6 -0.42 4.24 -11.98
N GLU A 7 -1.05 3.68 -13.01
CA GLU A 7 -2.43 3.17 -12.97
C GLU A 7 -2.55 1.93 -12.07
N GLU A 8 -1.65 0.95 -12.23
CA GLU A 8 -1.64 -0.26 -11.39
C GLU A 8 -1.49 0.07 -9.90
N LEU A 9 -0.60 1.00 -9.54
CA LEU A 9 -0.46 1.47 -8.16
C LEU A 9 -1.75 2.11 -7.64
N ARG A 10 -2.44 2.92 -8.45
CA ARG A 10 -3.72 3.55 -8.08
C ARG A 10 -4.82 2.53 -7.84
N ASP A 11 -4.89 1.51 -8.68
CA ASP A 11 -5.87 0.42 -8.54
C ASP A 11 -5.62 -0.38 -7.26
N LEU A 12 -4.36 -0.67 -6.94
CA LEU A 12 -3.98 -1.34 -5.70
C LEU A 12 -4.30 -0.49 -4.46
N VAL A 13 -4.04 0.82 -4.49
CA VAL A 13 -4.40 1.72 -3.38
C VAL A 13 -5.91 1.76 -3.18
N THR A 14 -6.67 1.79 -4.27
CA THR A 14 -8.13 1.72 -4.24
C THR A 14 -8.60 0.41 -3.59
N ALA A 15 -8.01 -0.71 -3.99
CA ALA A 15 -8.32 -2.02 -3.40
C ALA A 15 -7.94 -2.11 -1.92
N ALA A 16 -6.79 -1.55 -1.53
CA ALA A 16 -6.29 -1.55 -0.16
C ALA A 16 -7.15 -0.73 0.82
N THR A 17 -7.82 0.32 0.33
CA THR A 17 -8.56 1.28 1.17
C THR A 17 -10.08 1.15 1.10
N ASN A 18 -10.61 0.35 0.15
CA ASN A 18 -12.05 0.14 0.03
C ASN A 18 -12.59 -0.78 1.12
N LEU A 19 -13.24 -0.20 2.14
CA LEU A 19 -13.79 -0.93 3.29
C LEU A 19 -14.90 -1.92 2.93
N ASN A 20 -15.49 -1.82 1.74
CA ASN A 20 -16.47 -2.80 1.24
C ASN A 20 -15.81 -4.09 0.76
N PHE A 21 -14.49 -4.11 0.56
CA PHE A 21 -13.75 -5.31 0.20
C PHE A 21 -13.41 -6.15 1.42
N PRO A 22 -13.33 -7.49 1.29
CA PRO A 22 -12.87 -8.35 2.37
C PRO A 22 -11.47 -7.96 2.86
N VAL A 23 -11.21 -8.08 4.17
CA VAL A 23 -9.91 -7.79 4.79
C VAL A 23 -8.76 -8.47 4.04
N LYS A 24 -8.96 -9.71 3.58
CA LYS A 24 -7.96 -10.46 2.82
C LYS A 24 -7.57 -9.74 1.51
N LEU A 25 -8.55 -9.27 0.73
CA LEU A 25 -8.28 -8.57 -0.52
C LEU A 25 -7.53 -7.26 -0.27
N ARG A 26 -7.90 -6.52 0.77
CA ARG A 26 -7.18 -5.30 1.16
C ARG A 26 -5.74 -5.59 1.58
N THR A 27 -5.55 -6.66 2.35
CA THR A 27 -4.22 -7.14 2.79
C THR A 27 -3.35 -7.52 1.59
N ASP A 28 -3.89 -8.31 0.66
CA ASP A 28 -3.18 -8.75 -0.55
C ASP A 28 -2.79 -7.55 -1.43
N ALA A 29 -3.63 -6.51 -1.50
CA ALA A 29 -3.34 -5.27 -2.19
C ALA A 29 -2.21 -4.48 -1.52
N VAL A 30 -2.25 -4.32 -0.20
CA VAL A 30 -1.18 -3.67 0.60
C VAL A 30 0.17 -4.36 0.38
N GLU A 31 0.20 -5.69 0.41
CA GLU A 31 1.43 -6.44 0.15
C GLU A 31 1.93 -6.28 -1.29
N SER A 32 1.02 -6.19 -2.27
CA SER A 32 1.36 -5.94 -3.67
C SER A 32 2.00 -4.58 -3.84
N ILE A 33 1.48 -3.54 -3.19
CA ILE A 33 2.11 -2.21 -3.17
C ILE A 33 3.53 -2.30 -2.60
N GLY A 34 3.72 -3.00 -1.48
CA GLY A 34 5.05 -3.21 -0.90
C GLY A 34 6.04 -3.95 -1.81
N ARG A 35 5.56 -4.82 -2.71
CA ARG A 35 6.41 -5.53 -3.69
C ARG A 35 6.82 -4.67 -4.88
N ILE A 36 6.12 -3.57 -5.16
CA ILE A 36 6.46 -2.68 -6.29
C ILE A 36 7.85 -2.07 -6.12
N GLY A 37 8.29 -1.78 -4.89
CA GLY A 37 9.68 -1.37 -4.63
C GLY A 37 10.04 -0.02 -5.24
N THR A 38 9.10 0.94 -5.30
CA THR A 38 9.34 2.27 -5.85
C THR A 38 9.10 3.36 -4.82
N HIS A 39 9.63 4.55 -5.10
CA HIS A 39 9.33 5.76 -4.32
C HIS A 39 7.82 6.02 -4.22
N ASP A 40 7.08 5.88 -5.32
CA ASP A 40 5.64 6.13 -5.33
C ASP A 40 4.89 5.08 -4.49
N ALA A 41 5.34 3.82 -4.48
CA ALA A 41 4.79 2.81 -3.60
C ALA A 41 5.05 3.11 -2.12
N LEU A 42 6.24 3.65 -1.78
CA LEU A 42 6.49 4.14 -0.42
C LEU A 42 5.54 5.26 -0.04
N LEU A 43 5.37 6.27 -0.90
CA LEU A 43 4.46 7.39 -0.63
C LEU A 43 3.02 6.91 -0.42
N ALA A 44 2.55 5.98 -1.25
CA ALA A 44 1.23 5.38 -1.12
C ALA A 44 1.06 4.65 0.23
N LEU A 45 2.07 3.86 0.66
CA LEU A 45 2.02 3.20 1.97
C LEU A 45 2.00 4.23 3.12
N LEU A 46 2.79 5.30 3.05
CA LEU A 46 2.81 6.32 4.10
C LEU A 46 1.49 7.08 4.20
N ASP A 47 0.86 7.39 3.06
CA ASP A 47 -0.46 8.03 3.04
C ASP A 47 -1.54 7.11 3.65
N MET A 48 -1.57 5.83 3.25
CA MET A 48 -2.50 4.85 3.81
C MET A 48 -2.27 4.58 5.30
N ALA A 49 -1.04 4.71 5.82
CA ALA A 49 -0.76 4.56 7.24
C ALA A 49 -1.48 5.62 8.09
N GLY A 50 -1.79 6.78 7.51
CA GLY A 50 -2.58 7.85 8.12
C GLY A 50 -4.10 7.66 8.05
N ASN A 51 -4.59 6.66 7.30
CA ASN A 51 -6.02 6.43 7.12
C ASN A 51 -6.66 5.86 8.40
N ASP A 52 -7.47 6.66 9.09
CA ASP A 52 -8.05 6.30 10.38
C ASP A 52 -9.19 5.27 10.30
N GLN A 53 -9.72 5.03 9.10
CA GLN A 53 -10.76 4.04 8.82
C GLN A 53 -10.21 2.61 8.74
N LEU A 54 -8.91 2.45 8.44
CA LEU A 54 -8.27 1.14 8.44
C LEU A 54 -8.08 0.63 9.87
N SER A 55 -8.19 -0.69 10.05
CA SER A 55 -7.96 -1.28 11.36
C SER A 55 -6.51 -1.09 11.81
N LYS A 56 -6.28 -1.14 13.13
CA LYS A 56 -4.93 -1.07 13.70
C LYS A 56 -3.97 -2.07 13.06
N LYS A 57 -4.42 -3.31 12.82
CA LYS A 57 -3.61 -4.38 12.20
C LYS A 57 -3.23 -4.06 10.76
N GLU A 58 -4.14 -3.49 9.97
CA GLU A 58 -3.86 -3.08 8.60
C GLU A 58 -2.82 -1.96 8.58
N ARG A 59 -2.97 -0.94 9.43
CA ARG A 59 -1.97 0.14 9.54
C ARG A 59 -0.60 -0.36 10.00
N GLU A 60 -0.55 -1.31 10.94
CA GLU A 60 0.72 -1.93 11.36
C GLU A 60 1.42 -2.65 10.21
N LEU A 61 0.68 -3.39 9.37
CA LEU A 61 1.24 -4.01 8.16
C LEU A 61 1.76 -2.96 7.18
N ILE A 62 0.99 -1.92 6.92
CA ILE A 62 1.37 -0.82 6.01
C ILE A 62 2.68 -0.16 6.48
N ILE A 63 2.77 0.20 7.77
CA ILE A 63 3.97 0.80 8.36
C ILE A 63 5.18 -0.14 8.26
N LYS A 64 4.98 -1.44 8.47
CA LYS A 64 6.03 -2.46 8.31
C LYS A 64 6.56 -2.49 6.88
N LEU A 65 5.68 -2.50 5.88
CA LEU A 65 6.09 -2.52 4.47
C LEU A 65 6.78 -1.21 4.06
N ALA A 66 6.26 -0.06 4.47
CA ALA A 66 6.92 1.22 4.25
C ALA A 66 8.33 1.25 4.84
N SER A 67 8.49 0.75 6.07
CA SER A 67 9.79 0.64 6.73
C SER A 67 10.76 -0.28 5.98
N ASN A 68 10.25 -1.35 5.36
CA ASN A 68 11.07 -2.26 4.56
C ASN A 68 11.58 -1.57 3.30
N LEU A 69 10.74 -0.81 2.59
CA LEU A 69 11.16 -0.02 1.43
C LEU A 69 12.23 1.00 1.81
N ILE A 70 12.04 1.74 2.90
CA ILE A 70 13.06 2.70 3.37
C ILE A 70 14.41 2.01 3.63
N LYS A 71 14.39 0.83 4.26
CA LYS A 71 15.62 0.05 4.54
C LYS A 71 16.26 -0.51 3.27
N ALA A 72 15.46 -0.86 2.27
CA ALA A 72 15.94 -1.33 0.98
C ALA A 72 16.50 -0.19 0.11
N GLY A 73 16.21 1.07 0.44
CA GLY A 73 16.46 2.20 -0.44
C GLY A 73 15.50 2.22 -1.63
N PHE A 74 14.26 1.80 -1.35
CA PHE A 74 13.18 1.33 -2.23
C PHE A 74 13.33 -0.14 -2.64
#